data_AF-A0A3L7QIM0-F1
#
_entry.id   AF-A0A3L7QIM0-F1
#
_cell.length_a   1.000
_cell.length_b   1.000
_cell.length_c   1.000
_cell.angle_alpha   90.00
_cell.angle_beta   90.00
_cell.angle_gamma   90.00
#
_symmetry.space_group_name_H-M   'P 1'
#
loop_
_entity.id
_entity.type
_entity.pdbx_description
1 polymer ?
#
loop_
_entity_poly.entity_id
_entity_poly.type
_entity_poly.pdbx_seq_one_letter_code
_entity_poly.pdbx_strand_id
1 'polypeptide(L)'
;MSEAQPKSDLDAPPVTVQRRLLLMIAGGVLTVCLMACCVCSGAMFYFRPRIEQSPEKAIALTKQVFRSITIPSRWEARGTIELNVFHQLNVRGAYYEHPKYESVLALIHVDSRWNSQASVREHIRETMIERGGGDEPMLIQERATREFTVRDSLLRFEFSTAKDLATDKTYRLVEGVVTGTTGDVLICLKIDADAWDEDEVAALLQSIQ
;
A
#
# COMPACT_ATOMS: atom_id res chain seq x y z
N MET A 1 -33.13 5.14 76.25
CA MET A 1 -31.67 5.25 76.06
C MET A 1 -31.29 4.10 75.15
N SER A 2 -30.96 4.40 73.90
CA SER A 2 -30.72 3.42 72.84
C SER A 2 -29.23 3.32 72.62
N GLU A 3 -28.60 2.23 73.07
CA GLU A 3 -27.19 1.95 72.85
C GLU A 3 -26.96 1.57 71.39
N ALA A 4 -26.14 2.36 70.70
CA ALA A 4 -25.68 2.09 69.35
C ALA A 4 -24.61 0.98 69.38
N GLN A 5 -24.86 -0.13 68.69
CA GLN A 5 -23.84 -1.15 68.47
C GLN A 5 -22.76 -0.64 67.49
N PRO A 6 -21.48 -0.96 67.71
CA PRO A 6 -20.40 -0.63 66.78
C PRO A 6 -20.54 -1.47 65.51
N LYS A 7 -20.54 -0.80 64.35
CA LYS A 7 -20.43 -1.45 63.03
C LYS A 7 -19.16 -2.30 63.01
N SER A 8 -19.33 -3.60 62.78
CA SER A 8 -18.22 -4.54 62.64
C SER A 8 -17.40 -4.21 61.41
N ASP A 9 -16.13 -3.85 61.61
CA ASP A 9 -15.06 -3.84 60.60
C ASP A 9 -14.75 -5.28 60.16
N LEU A 10 -15.71 -5.97 59.56
CA LEU A 10 -15.45 -7.23 58.85
C LEU A 10 -15.13 -6.93 57.38
N ASP A 11 -14.07 -7.59 56.92
CA ASP A 11 -13.70 -7.81 55.51
C ASP A 11 -12.75 -6.82 54.82
N ALA A 12 -11.81 -6.20 55.56
CA ALA A 12 -10.56 -5.78 54.94
C ALA A 12 -9.59 -6.98 54.88
N PRO A 13 -9.21 -7.50 53.70
CA PRO A 13 -8.24 -8.59 53.62
C PRO A 13 -6.90 -8.14 54.26
N PRO A 14 -6.17 -9.04 54.91
CA PRO A 14 -4.89 -8.67 55.52
C PRO A 14 -3.98 -8.07 54.43
N VAL A 15 -3.35 -6.94 54.74
CA VAL A 15 -2.56 -6.10 53.81
C VAL A 15 -1.55 -6.91 52.97
N THR A 16 -1.11 -8.05 53.48
CA THR A 16 -0.22 -9.02 52.82
C THR A 16 -0.85 -9.77 51.64
N VAL A 17 -2.14 -10.13 51.72
CA VAL A 17 -2.88 -10.81 50.64
C VAL A 17 -3.20 -9.84 49.52
N GLN A 18 -3.65 -8.63 49.86
CA GLN A 18 -3.92 -7.58 48.88
C GLN A 18 -2.65 -7.19 48.10
N ARG A 19 -1.50 -7.07 48.78
CA ARG A 19 -0.21 -6.81 48.13
C ARG A 19 0.24 -7.93 47.20
N ARG A 20 0.07 -9.20 47.60
CA ARG A 20 0.41 -10.37 46.75
C ARG A 20 -0.48 -10.45 45.51
N LEU A 21 -1.78 -10.19 45.67
CA LEU A 21 -2.72 -10.15 44.56
C LEU A 21 -2.36 -9.04 43.56
N LEU A 22 -2.06 -7.84 44.04
CA LEU A 22 -1.62 -6.73 43.18
C LEU A 22 -0.32 -7.06 42.44
N LEU A 23 0.66 -7.71 43.08
CA LEU A 23 1.90 -8.13 42.42
C LEU A 23 1.66 -9.20 41.35
N MET A 24 0.76 -10.15 41.56
CA MET A 24 0.41 -11.16 40.55
C MET A 24 -0.29 -10.53 39.34
N ILE A 25 -1.22 -9.60 39.57
CA ILE A 25 -1.90 -8.87 38.49
C ILE A 25 -0.88 -8.02 37.72
N ALA A 26 -0.03 -7.26 38.41
CA ALA A 26 0.99 -6.43 37.77
C ALA A 26 1.98 -7.27 36.95
N GLY A 27 2.42 -8.42 37.48
CA GLY A 27 3.29 -9.35 36.75
C GLY A 27 2.61 -9.98 35.53
N GLY A 28 1.33 -10.34 35.66
CA GLY A 28 0.52 -10.84 34.54
C GLY A 28 0.37 -9.81 33.42
N VAL A 29 0.00 -8.57 33.77
CA VAL A 29 -0.13 -7.46 32.81
C VAL A 29 1.20 -7.18 32.13
N LEU A 30 2.31 -7.11 32.88
CA LEU A 30 3.64 -6.88 32.31
C LEU A 30 4.04 -7.99 31.32
N THR A 31 3.74 -9.25 31.64
CA THR A 31 4.04 -10.39 30.77
C THR A 31 3.23 -10.33 29.47
N VAL A 32 1.94 -10.00 29.56
CA VAL A 32 1.07 -9.84 28.38
C VAL A 32 1.55 -8.67 27.52
N CYS A 33 1.92 -7.54 28.14
CA CYS A 33 2.47 -6.39 27.41
C CYS A 33 3.78 -6.73 26.69
N LEU A 34 4.70 -7.45 27.33
CA LEU A 34 5.96 -7.88 26.71
C LEU A 34 5.72 -8.85 25.54
N MET A 35 4.86 -9.85 25.73
CA MET A 35 4.48 -10.77 24.64
C MET A 35 3.83 -10.03 23.48
N ALA A 36 2.88 -9.13 23.75
CA ALA A 36 2.24 -8.33 22.72
C ALA A 36 3.26 -7.47 21.95
N CYS A 37 4.21 -6.82 22.63
CA CYS A 37 5.30 -6.08 21.97
C CYS A 37 6.13 -6.99 21.05
N CYS A 38 6.56 -8.16 21.52
CA CYS A 38 7.37 -9.07 20.71
C CYS A 38 6.61 -9.60 19.48
N VAL A 39 5.33 -9.96 19.64
CA VAL A 39 4.49 -10.43 18.54
C VAL A 39 4.22 -9.31 17.53
N CYS A 40 3.89 -8.10 17.99
CA CYS A 40 3.65 -6.95 17.11
C CYS A 40 4.90 -6.54 16.33
N SER A 41 6.07 -6.49 16.98
CA SER A 41 7.33 -6.17 16.29
C SER A 41 7.75 -7.26 15.30
N GLY A 42 7.57 -8.54 15.65
CA GLY A 42 7.84 -9.66 14.75
C GLY A 42 6.93 -9.64 13.52
N ALA A 43 5.64 -9.34 13.72
CA ALA A 43 4.68 -9.16 12.65
C ALA A 43 5.10 -8.02 11.71
N MET A 44 5.41 -6.83 12.23
CA MET A 44 5.87 -5.70 11.40
C MET A 44 7.13 -6.02 10.58
N PHE A 45 8.05 -6.82 11.12
CA PHE A 45 9.24 -7.24 10.36
C PHE A 45 8.88 -8.20 9.22
N TYR A 46 7.95 -9.13 9.44
CA TYR A 46 7.50 -10.09 8.44
C TYR A 46 6.75 -9.41 7.28
N PHE A 47 6.01 -8.34 7.55
CA PHE A 47 5.23 -7.58 6.55
C PHE A 47 6.03 -6.51 5.79
N ARG A 48 7.37 -6.48 5.90
CA ARG A 48 8.15 -5.50 5.15
C ARG A 48 8.14 -5.81 3.65
N PRO A 49 7.87 -4.80 2.79
CA PRO A 49 8.00 -4.98 1.36
C PRO A 49 9.46 -5.31 1.02
N ARG A 50 9.66 -6.31 0.17
CA ARG A 50 10.97 -6.64 -0.39
C ARG A 50 11.12 -5.87 -1.69
N ILE A 51 12.00 -4.88 -1.67
CA ILE A 51 12.35 -4.11 -2.87
C ILE A 51 13.63 -4.71 -3.43
N GLU A 52 13.59 -5.13 -4.68
CA GLU A 52 14.75 -5.68 -5.38
C GLU A 52 15.05 -4.85 -6.63
N GLN A 53 16.21 -4.21 -6.65
CA GLN A 53 16.66 -3.35 -7.74
C GLN A 53 17.32 -4.19 -8.84
N SER A 54 16.50 -4.94 -9.57
CA SER A 54 16.93 -5.75 -10.71
C SER A 54 16.07 -5.43 -11.93
N PRO A 55 16.62 -4.76 -12.96
CA PRO A 55 15.91 -4.48 -14.21
C PRO A 55 15.39 -5.75 -14.89
N GLU A 56 16.18 -6.83 -14.85
CA GLU A 56 15.82 -8.12 -15.44
C GLU A 56 14.57 -8.71 -14.78
N LYS A 57 14.47 -8.64 -13.45
CA LYS A 57 13.30 -9.12 -12.71
C LYS A 57 12.05 -8.29 -12.99
N ALA A 58 12.19 -6.97 -13.12
CA ALA A 58 11.08 -6.08 -13.48
C ALA A 58 10.49 -6.43 -14.85
N ILE A 59 11.36 -6.65 -15.84
CA ILE A 59 10.96 -7.05 -17.20
C ILE A 59 10.32 -8.45 -17.17
N ALA A 60 10.91 -9.40 -16.43
CA ALA A 60 10.38 -10.74 -16.31
C ALA A 60 8.98 -10.76 -15.66
N LEU A 61 8.79 -10.02 -14.57
CA LEU A 61 7.50 -9.89 -13.89
C LEU A 61 6.46 -9.23 -14.81
N THR A 62 6.85 -8.19 -15.55
CA THR A 62 5.95 -7.51 -16.49
C THR A 62 5.45 -8.46 -17.59
N LYS A 63 6.35 -9.29 -18.15
CA LYS A 63 6.00 -10.34 -19.13
C LYS A 63 5.18 -11.48 -18.54
N GLN A 64 5.33 -11.75 -17.25
CA GLN A 64 4.53 -12.75 -16.56
C GLN A 64 3.09 -12.27 -16.38
N VAL A 65 2.93 -11.00 -15.99
CA VAL A 65 1.65 -10.39 -15.58
C VAL A 65 0.82 -9.96 -16.79
N PHE A 66 1.45 -9.47 -17.86
CA PHE A 66 0.79 -9.06 -19.09
C PHE A 66 1.05 -10.07 -20.20
N ARG A 67 0.06 -10.28 -21.07
CA ARG A 67 0.29 -11.05 -22.30
C ARG A 67 1.12 -10.23 -23.27
N SER A 68 0.87 -8.93 -23.35
CA SER A 68 1.71 -7.96 -24.04
C SER A 68 1.54 -6.57 -23.41
N ILE A 69 2.61 -5.81 -23.33
CA ILE A 69 2.56 -4.39 -22.98
C ILE A 69 3.81 -3.76 -23.60
N THR A 70 3.63 -2.61 -24.25
CA THR A 70 4.74 -1.87 -24.85
C THR A 70 5.11 -0.73 -23.92
N ILE A 71 6.17 -0.91 -23.15
CA ILE A 71 6.74 0.16 -22.34
C ILE A 71 7.55 1.09 -23.26
N PRO A 72 7.29 2.42 -23.27
CA PRO A 72 8.04 3.33 -24.14
C PRO A 72 9.53 3.31 -23.80
N SER A 73 10.38 3.44 -24.82
CA SER A 73 11.85 3.35 -24.67
C SER A 73 12.48 4.39 -23.73
N ARG A 74 11.75 5.46 -23.38
CA ARG A 74 12.19 6.48 -22.42
C ARG A 74 12.14 6.01 -20.97
N TRP A 75 11.47 4.88 -20.70
CA TRP A 75 11.31 4.31 -19.37
C TRP A 75 12.31 3.19 -19.13
N GLU A 76 13.06 3.30 -18.04
CA GLU A 76 14.04 2.30 -17.64
C GLU A 76 13.49 1.41 -16.54
N ALA A 77 13.57 0.09 -16.73
CA ALA A 77 13.21 -0.87 -15.71
C ALA A 77 14.17 -0.75 -14.51
N ARG A 78 13.61 -0.59 -13.30
CA ARG A 78 14.43 -0.39 -12.09
C ARG A 78 14.42 -1.60 -11.18
N GLY A 79 13.25 -2.19 -10.95
CA GLY A 79 13.16 -3.29 -10.03
C GLY A 79 11.76 -3.81 -9.79
N THR A 80 11.65 -4.64 -8.77
CA THR A 80 10.40 -5.25 -8.32
C THR A 80 10.14 -4.92 -6.86
N ILE A 81 8.86 -4.84 -6.51
CA ILE A 81 8.38 -4.67 -5.15
C ILE A 81 7.52 -5.88 -4.83
N GLU A 82 7.88 -6.65 -3.82
CA GLU A 82 7.07 -7.77 -3.36
C GLU A 82 6.55 -7.50 -1.95
N LEU A 83 5.23 -7.55 -1.79
CA LEU A 83 4.58 -7.44 -0.50
C LEU A 83 3.73 -8.69 -0.28
N ASN A 84 4.13 -9.49 0.70
CA ASN A 84 3.38 -10.66 1.13
C ASN A 84 2.59 -10.29 2.38
N VAL A 85 1.31 -9.97 2.23
CA VAL A 85 0.41 -9.74 3.36
C VAL A 85 -0.18 -11.08 3.76
N PHE A 86 0.60 -11.82 4.55
CA PHE A 86 0.27 -13.11 5.13
C PHE A 86 -0.03 -14.14 4.02
N HIS A 87 -0.53 -15.33 4.37
CA HIS A 87 -0.77 -16.39 3.38
C HIS A 87 -1.93 -16.10 2.40
N GLN A 88 -2.53 -14.90 2.44
CA GLN A 88 -3.78 -14.58 1.76
C GLN A 88 -3.64 -13.59 0.61
N LEU A 89 -2.65 -12.68 0.67
CA LEU A 89 -2.49 -11.64 -0.34
C LEU A 89 -1.01 -11.54 -0.76
N ASN A 90 -0.77 -11.79 -2.03
CA ASN A 90 0.55 -11.66 -2.64
C ASN A 90 0.50 -10.52 -3.65
N VAL A 91 1.20 -9.44 -3.33
CA VAL A 91 1.32 -8.26 -4.19
C VAL A 91 2.72 -8.24 -4.78
N ARG A 92 2.81 -8.17 -6.11
CA ARG A 92 4.09 -8.05 -6.82
C ARG A 92 3.99 -6.89 -7.79
N GLY A 93 4.89 -5.94 -7.67
CA GLY A 93 5.01 -4.79 -8.55
C GLY A 93 6.28 -4.85 -9.37
N ALA A 94 6.22 -4.46 -10.63
CA ALA A 94 7.39 -4.01 -11.38
C ALA A 94 7.33 -2.48 -11.46
N TYR A 95 8.46 -1.79 -11.33
CA TYR A 95 8.50 -0.34 -11.48
C TYR A 95 9.59 0.11 -12.44
N TYR A 96 9.26 1.18 -13.16
CA TYR A 96 10.06 1.82 -14.18
C TYR A 96 10.19 3.30 -13.85
N GLU A 97 11.33 3.89 -14.16
CA GLU A 97 11.59 5.31 -13.93
C GLU A 97 12.03 6.00 -15.21
N HIS A 98 11.77 7.31 -15.30
CA HIS A 98 12.33 8.12 -16.36
C HIS A 98 13.71 8.65 -15.91
N PRO A 99 14.79 8.51 -16.70
CA PRO A 99 16.14 8.87 -16.25
C PRO A 99 16.35 10.38 -16.08
N LYS A 100 15.55 11.22 -16.76
CA LYS A 100 15.69 12.69 -16.74
C LYS A 100 14.72 13.42 -15.81
N TYR A 101 13.59 12.80 -15.47
CA TYR A 101 12.49 13.45 -14.79
C TYR A 101 12.06 12.62 -13.60
N GLU A 102 11.50 13.27 -12.59
CA GLU A 102 10.97 12.59 -11.43
C GLU A 102 9.66 11.90 -11.82
N SER A 103 9.76 10.64 -12.26
CA SER A 103 8.63 9.91 -12.83
C SER A 103 8.75 8.43 -12.54
N VAL A 104 7.61 7.80 -12.21
CA VAL A 104 7.51 6.39 -11.85
C VAL A 104 6.30 5.78 -12.55
N LEU A 105 6.50 4.67 -13.23
CA LEU A 105 5.46 3.78 -13.71
C LEU A 105 5.53 2.49 -12.90
N ALA A 106 4.51 2.23 -12.09
CA ALA A 106 4.37 1.02 -11.29
C ALA A 106 3.26 0.13 -11.85
N LEU A 107 3.58 -1.14 -12.06
CA LEU A 107 2.68 -2.19 -12.52
C LEU A 107 2.51 -3.20 -11.38
N ILE A 108 1.45 -3.06 -10.59
CA ILE A 108 1.22 -3.81 -9.36
C ILE A 108 0.21 -4.92 -9.60
N HIS A 109 0.70 -6.15 -9.71
CA HIS A 109 -0.12 -7.35 -9.78
C HIS A 109 -0.58 -7.78 -8.38
N VAL A 110 -1.88 -7.99 -8.26
CA VAL A 110 -2.53 -8.46 -7.04
C VAL A 110 -3.10 -9.85 -7.30
N ASP A 111 -2.42 -10.88 -6.80
CA ASP A 111 -2.93 -12.25 -6.81
C ASP A 111 -3.85 -12.43 -5.60
N SER A 112 -5.14 -12.14 -5.78
CA SER A 112 -6.17 -12.47 -4.80
C SER A 112 -6.90 -13.72 -5.25
N ARG A 113 -6.56 -14.86 -4.65
CA ARG A 113 -7.33 -16.12 -4.79
C ARG A 113 -8.79 -15.97 -4.34
N TRP A 114 -9.09 -14.94 -3.55
CA TRP A 114 -10.43 -14.54 -3.14
C TRP A 114 -10.70 -13.11 -3.58
N ASN A 115 -11.17 -12.97 -4.82
CA ASN A 115 -11.93 -11.84 -5.35
C ASN A 115 -11.55 -10.47 -4.77
N SER A 116 -10.60 -9.80 -5.43
CA SER A 116 -10.01 -8.51 -5.09
C SER A 116 -11.06 -7.54 -4.53
N GLN A 117 -11.17 -7.49 -3.19
CA GLN A 117 -12.13 -6.61 -2.55
C GLN A 117 -11.81 -5.19 -3.02
N ALA A 118 -12.83 -4.45 -3.45
CA ALA A 118 -12.68 -3.06 -3.85
C ALA A 118 -11.93 -2.23 -2.78
N SER A 119 -12.06 -2.60 -1.51
CA SER A 119 -11.33 -2.04 -0.37
C SER A 119 -9.81 -2.21 -0.44
N VAL A 120 -9.28 -3.35 -0.92
CA VAL A 120 -7.84 -3.56 -1.05
C VAL A 120 -7.28 -2.67 -2.16
N ARG A 121 -8.01 -2.56 -3.27
CA ARG A 121 -7.64 -1.67 -4.38
C ARG A 121 -7.62 -0.22 -3.91
N GLU A 122 -8.66 0.18 -3.19
CA GLU A 122 -8.75 1.54 -2.64
C GLU A 122 -7.64 1.83 -1.64
N HIS A 123 -7.28 0.87 -0.78
CA HIS A 123 -6.20 1.04 0.18
C HIS A 123 -4.81 1.14 -0.48
N ILE A 124 -4.55 0.34 -1.52
CA ILE A 124 -3.31 0.45 -2.30
C ILE A 124 -3.27 1.80 -3.01
N ARG A 125 -4.39 2.23 -3.61
CA ARG A 125 -4.54 3.54 -4.27
C ARG A 125 -4.27 4.68 -3.30
N GLU A 126 -4.93 4.69 -2.15
CA GLU A 126 -4.74 5.68 -1.09
C GLU A 126 -3.29 5.70 -0.60
N THR A 127 -2.69 4.54 -0.34
CA THR A 127 -1.29 4.46 0.09
C THR A 127 -0.32 5.00 -0.96
N MET A 128 -0.57 4.74 -2.25
CA MET A 128 0.27 5.21 -3.35
C MET A 128 0.12 6.71 -3.61
N ILE A 129 -1.09 7.26 -3.48
CA ILE A 129 -1.37 8.68 -3.64
C ILE A 129 -0.86 9.47 -2.45
N GLU A 130 -1.21 9.04 -1.23
CA GLU A 130 -0.83 9.73 0.01
C GLU A 130 0.67 9.71 0.24
N ARG A 131 1.33 8.61 -0.14
CA ARG A 131 2.78 8.44 0.04
C ARG A 131 3.59 8.55 -1.24
N GLY A 132 2.98 9.00 -2.34
CA GLY A 132 3.56 9.49 -3.60
C GLY A 132 4.93 9.00 -4.09
N GLY A 133 5.42 7.82 -3.69
CA GLY A 133 6.85 7.50 -3.69
C GLY A 133 7.74 8.42 -2.82
N GLY A 134 7.16 9.34 -2.04
CA GLY A 134 7.83 10.33 -1.20
C GLY A 134 7.07 10.58 0.11
N ASP A 135 7.75 11.07 1.14
CA ASP A 135 7.22 11.14 2.51
C ASP A 135 6.11 12.20 2.71
N GLU A 136 5.83 13.05 1.72
CA GLU A 136 4.97 14.23 1.87
C GLU A 136 3.65 14.14 1.08
N PRO A 137 2.54 14.68 1.62
CA PRO A 137 1.23 14.60 1.00
C PRO A 137 1.11 15.48 -0.25
N MET A 138 0.53 14.93 -1.32
CA MET A 138 0.22 15.66 -2.55
C MET A 138 -1.19 16.25 -2.54
N LEU A 139 -1.35 17.50 -2.99
CA LEU A 139 -2.66 18.14 -3.14
C LEU A 139 -3.22 17.87 -4.55
N ILE A 140 -4.30 17.10 -4.66
CA ILE A 140 -4.97 16.87 -5.94
C ILE A 140 -5.79 18.10 -6.34
N GLN A 141 -5.49 18.65 -7.50
CA GLN A 141 -6.14 19.85 -8.05
C GLN A 141 -7.29 19.49 -9.00
N GLU A 142 -7.06 18.49 -9.85
CA GLU A 142 -8.00 18.11 -10.91
C GLU A 142 -8.08 16.59 -11.01
N ARG A 143 -9.27 16.08 -11.35
CA ARG A 143 -9.51 14.66 -11.67
C ARG A 143 -10.40 14.55 -12.90
N ALA A 144 -10.04 13.64 -13.80
CA ALA A 144 -10.82 13.30 -14.96
C ALA A 144 -10.73 11.79 -15.20
N THR A 145 -11.87 11.13 -15.36
CA THR A 145 -11.89 9.73 -15.80
C THR A 145 -11.94 9.69 -17.32
N ARG A 146 -11.09 8.87 -17.92
CA ARG A 146 -11.07 8.62 -19.36
C ARG A 146 -11.21 7.13 -19.62
N GLU A 147 -11.92 6.81 -20.69
CA GLU A 147 -12.18 5.43 -21.08
C GLU A 147 -11.32 5.07 -22.30
N PHE A 148 -10.68 3.91 -22.24
CA PHE A 148 -9.85 3.37 -23.30
C PHE A 148 -10.39 2.01 -23.71
N THR A 149 -10.56 1.79 -25.01
CA THR A 149 -10.96 0.47 -25.52
C THR A 149 -9.72 -0.37 -25.73
N VAL A 150 -9.61 -1.47 -24.98
CA VAL A 150 -8.49 -2.41 -25.02
C VAL A 150 -9.06 -3.83 -25.14
N ARG A 151 -8.76 -4.51 -26.25
CA ARG A 151 -9.27 -5.87 -26.56
C ARG A 151 -10.78 -6.01 -26.34
N ASP A 152 -11.54 -5.12 -26.95
CA ASP A 152 -13.01 -5.09 -26.89
C ASP A 152 -13.58 -4.84 -25.48
N SER A 153 -12.72 -4.55 -24.50
CA SER A 153 -13.09 -4.19 -23.14
C SER A 153 -12.85 -2.70 -22.91
N LEU A 154 -13.84 -2.04 -22.30
CA LEU A 154 -13.75 -0.64 -21.94
C LEU A 154 -13.06 -0.52 -20.57
N LEU A 155 -11.83 -0.02 -20.58
CA LEU A 155 -11.04 0.21 -19.38
C LEU A 155 -11.16 1.67 -18.94
N ARG A 156 -11.29 1.90 -17.65
CA ARG A 156 -11.38 3.24 -17.06
C ARG A 156 -10.08 3.58 -16.37
N PHE A 157 -9.54 4.73 -16.72
CA PHE A 157 -8.35 5.30 -16.10
C PHE A 157 -8.70 6.66 -15.51
N GLU A 158 -8.27 6.89 -14.28
CA GLU A 158 -8.33 8.19 -13.62
C GLU A 158 -7.05 8.96 -13.92
N PHE A 159 -7.22 10.13 -14.52
CA PHE A 159 -6.17 11.12 -14.72
C PHE A 159 -6.33 12.18 -13.65
N SER A 160 -5.26 12.51 -12.94
CA SER A 160 -5.30 13.61 -11.99
C SER A 160 -4.06 14.49 -12.08
N THR A 161 -4.23 15.74 -11.65
CA THR A 161 -3.14 16.69 -11.49
C THR A 161 -2.92 16.87 -10.01
N ALA A 162 -1.70 16.62 -9.54
CA ALA A 162 -1.35 16.73 -8.14
C ALA A 162 -0.17 17.69 -7.98
N LYS A 163 -0.21 18.50 -6.92
CA LYS A 163 0.88 19.41 -6.56
C LYS A 163 1.54 18.91 -5.28
N ASP A 164 2.85 18.71 -5.33
CA ASP A 164 3.65 18.42 -4.15
C ASP A 164 3.85 19.72 -3.36
N LEU A 165 3.43 19.73 -2.09
CA LEU A 165 3.47 20.90 -1.22
C LEU A 165 4.88 21.23 -0.73
N ALA A 166 5.79 20.25 -0.70
CA ALA A 166 7.16 20.45 -0.23
C ALA A 166 8.04 21.05 -1.33
N THR A 167 7.88 20.58 -2.57
CA THR A 167 8.71 21.00 -3.71
C THR A 167 8.06 22.01 -4.63
N ASP A 168 6.76 22.28 -4.43
CA ASP A 168 5.90 23.09 -5.31
C ASP A 168 5.76 22.54 -6.75
N LYS A 169 6.25 21.32 -7.01
CA LYS A 169 6.19 20.67 -8.33
C LYS A 169 4.80 20.15 -8.62
N THR A 170 4.43 20.17 -9.91
CA THR A 170 3.17 19.61 -10.40
C THR A 170 3.43 18.28 -11.09
N TYR A 171 2.60 17.28 -10.79
CA TYR A 171 2.64 15.95 -11.39
C TYR A 171 1.32 15.63 -12.07
N ARG A 172 1.41 14.87 -13.16
CA ARG A 172 0.27 14.18 -13.78
C ARG A 172 0.29 12.74 -13.32
N LEU A 173 -0.84 12.30 -12.79
CA LEU A 173 -1.05 10.95 -12.30
C LEU A 173 -2.01 10.23 -13.24
N VAL A 174 -1.73 8.96 -13.55
CA VAL A 174 -2.69 8.06 -14.21
C VAL A 174 -2.80 6.79 -13.40
N GLU A 175 -4.04 6.44 -13.07
CA GLU A 175 -4.36 5.25 -12.31
C GLU A 175 -5.43 4.44 -13.04
N GLY A 176 -5.29 3.12 -13.03
CA GLY A 176 -6.32 2.25 -13.55
C GLY A 176 -6.06 0.79 -13.23
N VAL A 177 -7.12 0.00 -13.34
CA VAL A 177 -7.04 -1.44 -13.07
C VAL A 177 -7.35 -2.17 -14.37
N VAL A 178 -6.49 -3.13 -14.69
CA VAL A 178 -6.60 -3.96 -15.88
C VAL A 178 -6.49 -5.43 -15.49
N THR A 179 -7.12 -6.32 -16.25
CA THR A 179 -7.01 -7.76 -16.03
C THR A 179 -5.74 -8.28 -16.69
N GLY A 180 -4.82 -8.81 -15.88
CA GLY A 180 -3.61 -9.50 -16.34
C GLY A 180 -3.85 -10.99 -16.58
N THR A 181 -2.77 -11.72 -16.82
CA THR A 181 -2.79 -13.17 -17.09
C THR A 181 -3.18 -13.99 -15.86
N THR A 182 -2.80 -13.55 -14.66
CA THR A 182 -2.96 -14.30 -13.40
C THR A 182 -3.74 -13.54 -12.32
N GLY A 183 -4.33 -12.39 -12.63
CA GLY A 183 -5.02 -11.55 -11.65
C GLY A 183 -5.19 -10.12 -12.13
N ASP A 184 -5.66 -9.24 -11.23
CA ASP A 184 -5.77 -7.81 -11.52
C ASP A 184 -4.39 -7.15 -11.45
N VAL A 185 -4.18 -6.16 -12.31
CA VAL A 185 -2.99 -5.33 -12.34
C VAL A 185 -3.41 -3.88 -12.17
N LEU A 186 -2.97 -3.28 -11.08
CA LEU A 186 -3.07 -1.85 -10.86
C LEU A 186 -1.91 -1.17 -11.60
N ILE A 187 -2.25 -0.19 -12.43
CA ILE A 187 -1.31 0.66 -13.14
C ILE A 187 -1.32 2.02 -12.44
N CYS A 188 -0.16 2.45 -11.98
CA CYS A 188 0.04 3.76 -11.39
C CYS A 188 1.19 4.44 -12.11
N LEU A 189 0.92 5.59 -12.71
CA LEU A 189 1.88 6.40 -13.42
C LEU A 189 1.92 7.77 -12.74
N LYS A 190 3.11 8.21 -12.33
CA LYS A 190 3.40 9.57 -11.87
C LYS A 190 4.44 10.16 -12.81
N ILE A 191 4.13 11.26 -13.47
CA ILE A 191 5.07 11.99 -14.34
C ILE A 191 5.09 13.45 -13.94
N ASP A 192 6.26 14.07 -13.95
CA ASP A 192 6.41 15.52 -13.87
C ASP A 192 5.57 16.20 -14.97
N ALA A 193 4.79 17.23 -14.63
CA ALA A 193 3.91 17.89 -15.59
C ALA A 193 4.65 18.46 -16.80
N ASP A 194 5.92 18.87 -16.64
CA ASP A 194 6.74 19.39 -17.74
C ASP A 194 7.24 18.29 -18.69
N ALA A 195 7.22 17.04 -18.23
CA ALA A 195 7.61 15.85 -19.00
C ALA A 195 6.40 15.08 -19.56
N TRP A 196 5.18 15.61 -19.38
CA TRP A 196 3.95 14.95 -19.79
C TRP A 196 3.81 14.90 -21.32
N ASP A 197 3.69 13.69 -21.85
CA ASP A 197 3.45 13.40 -23.26
C ASP A 197 2.17 12.56 -23.37
N GLU A 198 1.05 13.22 -23.70
CA GLU A 198 -0.29 12.61 -23.68
C GLU A 198 -0.40 11.46 -24.68
N ASP A 199 0.25 11.58 -25.84
CA ASP A 199 0.23 10.56 -26.89
C ASP A 199 1.04 9.33 -26.46
N GLU A 200 2.20 9.52 -25.82
CA GLU A 200 3.01 8.42 -25.28
C GLU A 200 2.23 7.64 -24.20
N VAL A 201 1.56 8.36 -23.30
CA VAL A 201 0.76 7.73 -22.24
C VAL A 201 -0.46 7.01 -22.83
N ALA A 202 -1.17 7.62 -23.79
CA ALA A 202 -2.28 6.97 -24.46
C ALA A 202 -1.82 5.69 -25.20
N ALA A 203 -0.67 5.73 -25.88
CA ALA A 203 -0.11 4.58 -26.56
C ALA A 203 0.29 3.46 -25.57
N LEU A 204 0.89 3.80 -24.43
CA LEU A 204 1.18 2.85 -23.36
C LEU A 204 -0.11 2.15 -22.89
N LEU A 205 -1.15 2.91 -22.56
CA LEU A 205 -2.42 2.36 -22.06
C LEU A 205 -3.14 1.49 -23.11
N GLN A 206 -3.10 1.89 -24.39
CA GLN A 206 -3.68 1.12 -25.49
C GLN A 206 -2.88 -0.15 -25.83
N SER A 207 -1.59 -0.20 -25.49
CA SER A 207 -0.73 -1.36 -25.73
C SER A 207 -0.98 -2.54 -24.79
N ILE A 208 -1.71 -2.31 -23.69
CA ILE A 208 -1.97 -3.29 -22.65
C ILE A 208 -2.79 -4.44 -23.23
N GLN A 209 -2.35 -5.67 -22.96
CA GLN A 209 -2.87 -6.87 -23.57
C GLN A 209 -2.75 -8.06 -22.61
#